data_AF-A0A511YJL9-F1
#
_entry.id   AF-A0A511YJL9-F1
#
_cell.length_a   1.000
_cell.length_b   1.000
_cell.length_c   1.000
_cell.angle_alpha   90.00
_cell.angle_beta   90.00
_cell.angle_gamma   90.00
#
_symmetry.space_group_name_H-M   'P 1'
#
loop_
_entity.id
_entity.type
_entity.pdbx_description
1 polymer ?
#
loop_
_entity_poly.entity_id
_entity_poly.type
_entity_poly.pdbx_seq_one_letter_code
_entity_poly.pdbx_strand_id
1 'polypeptide(L)'
;MIKKIALGIFCVAQFSLMNANTIVNEAPVSKVNYQKERVPKSVIIKTKKFKIKIDQQPDGNYLYQAWGVNGKVTSKPSMIISNGELIPDGTGGNYYYEFSNNGYTYQIWRNYLTDSAKKAPYTLMVTDQNGKTVVNQDGYVVKN
;
A
#
# COMPACT_ATOMS: atom_id res chain seq x y z
N MET A 1 52.44 -48.27 39.60
CA MET A 1 51.97 -49.46 38.87
C MET A 1 50.47 -49.61 39.07
N ILE A 2 49.81 -50.22 38.07
CA ILE A 2 48.38 -50.59 37.97
C ILE A 2 47.50 -49.58 37.22
N LYS A 3 47.36 -49.93 35.93
CA LYS A 3 46.28 -49.56 35.01
C LYS A 3 44.93 -49.97 35.60
N LYS A 4 43.89 -49.15 35.41
CA LYS A 4 42.52 -49.64 35.23
C LYS A 4 41.87 -48.89 34.08
N ILE A 5 41.61 -49.67 33.02
CA ILE A 5 40.77 -49.34 31.88
C ILE A 5 39.32 -49.50 32.36
N ALA A 6 38.47 -48.51 32.10
CA ALA A 6 37.02 -48.67 32.15
C ALA A 6 36.44 -48.15 30.84
N LEU A 7 35.96 -49.11 30.03
CA LEU A 7 35.09 -48.93 28.88
C LEU A 7 33.75 -48.38 29.36
N GLY A 8 33.22 -47.33 28.72
CA GLY A 8 31.97 -46.72 29.16
C GLY A 8 31.30 -45.86 28.09
N ILE A 9 30.64 -46.53 27.15
CA ILE A 9 29.43 -46.12 26.42
C ILE A 9 29.53 -44.89 25.49
N PHE A 10 29.41 -45.21 24.21
CA PHE A 10 29.14 -44.35 23.08
C PHE A 10 27.71 -43.81 23.18
N CYS A 11 27.53 -42.55 23.61
CA CYS A 11 26.27 -41.82 23.46
C CYS A 11 26.45 -40.75 22.38
N VAL A 12 26.05 -41.10 21.16
CA VAL A 12 25.86 -40.15 20.06
C VAL A 12 24.54 -39.43 20.32
N ALA A 13 24.58 -38.34 21.08
CA ALA A 13 23.46 -37.40 21.08
C ALA A 13 23.62 -36.54 19.82
N GLN A 14 22.65 -36.70 18.93
CA GLN A 14 22.59 -36.07 17.62
C GLN A 14 22.71 -34.54 17.75
N PHE A 15 23.61 -33.95 16.96
CA PHE A 15 23.64 -32.52 16.72
C PHE A 15 22.35 -32.09 16.03
N SER A 16 21.50 -31.36 16.74
CA SER A 16 20.48 -30.52 16.13
C SER A 16 20.94 -29.07 16.25
N LEU A 17 21.78 -28.63 15.31
CA LEU A 17 21.95 -27.21 15.06
C LEU A 17 20.66 -26.70 14.42
N MET A 18 19.73 -26.20 15.23
CA MET A 18 18.61 -25.39 14.74
C MET A 18 19.15 -24.02 14.36
N ASN A 19 19.61 -23.89 13.12
CA ASN A 19 19.81 -22.60 12.49
C ASN A 19 18.45 -22.13 11.96
N ALA A 20 17.71 -21.37 12.75
CA ALA A 20 16.52 -20.68 12.29
C ALA A 20 16.93 -19.38 11.56
N ASN A 21 17.50 -19.55 10.37
CA ASN A 21 17.49 -18.49 9.37
C ASN A 21 16.06 -18.44 8.82
N THR A 22 15.18 -17.68 9.48
CA THR A 22 13.94 -17.25 8.84
C THR A 22 14.32 -16.26 7.75
N ILE A 23 14.69 -16.81 6.58
CA ILE A 23 14.64 -16.06 5.34
C ILE A 23 13.15 -15.82 5.14
N VAL A 24 12.67 -14.66 5.60
CA VAL A 24 11.45 -14.10 5.06
C VAL A 24 11.79 -13.88 3.59
N ASN A 25 11.41 -14.85 2.76
CA ASN A 25 11.25 -14.62 1.34
C ASN A 25 10.10 -13.62 1.24
N GLU A 26 10.40 -12.33 1.39
CA GLU A 26 9.68 -11.32 0.64
C GLU A 26 9.98 -11.65 -0.82
N ALA A 27 9.19 -12.59 -1.36
CA ALA A 27 9.03 -12.67 -2.80
C ALA A 27 8.78 -11.22 -3.24
N PRO A 28 9.58 -10.66 -4.17
CA PRO A 28 9.36 -9.29 -4.61
C PRO A 28 7.89 -9.22 -4.98
N VAL A 29 7.14 -8.32 -4.33
CA VAL A 29 5.70 -8.11 -4.58
C VAL A 29 5.56 -8.19 -6.07
N SER A 30 5.00 -9.32 -6.51
CA SER A 30 5.06 -9.65 -7.92
C SER A 30 4.35 -8.48 -8.57
N LYS A 31 5.02 -7.82 -9.51
CA LYS A 31 4.37 -6.88 -10.41
C LYS A 31 3.43 -7.73 -11.25
N VAL A 32 2.35 -8.21 -10.63
CA VAL A 32 1.21 -8.80 -11.30
C VAL A 32 0.91 -7.78 -12.38
N ASN A 33 0.86 -8.26 -13.62
CA ASN A 33 0.52 -7.47 -14.79
C ASN A 33 -0.98 -7.12 -14.68
N TYR A 34 -1.31 -6.39 -13.62
CA TYR A 34 -2.58 -5.75 -13.41
C TYR A 34 -2.78 -4.89 -14.64
N GLN A 35 -3.97 -4.95 -15.23
CA GLN A 35 -4.29 -4.32 -16.50
C GLN A 35 -3.98 -2.81 -16.42
N LYS A 36 -2.72 -2.43 -16.68
CA LYS A 36 -2.17 -1.09 -16.51
C LYS A 36 -2.96 -0.10 -17.35
N GLU A 37 -3.55 -0.60 -18.42
CA GLU A 37 -4.46 0.08 -19.33
C GLU A 37 -5.74 0.62 -18.66
N ARG A 38 -6.17 0.05 -17.52
CA ARG A 38 -7.35 0.50 -16.75
C ARG A 38 -7.03 1.48 -15.63
N VAL A 39 -5.75 1.65 -15.28
CA VAL A 39 -5.33 2.59 -14.24
C VAL A 39 -4.99 3.91 -14.93
N PRO A 40 -5.69 5.02 -14.60
CA PRO A 40 -5.41 6.29 -15.25
C PRO A 40 -4.01 6.78 -14.87
N LYS A 41 -3.26 7.29 -15.86
CA LYS A 41 -1.97 7.97 -15.60
C LYS A 41 -2.14 9.25 -14.79
N SER A 42 -3.31 9.88 -14.86
CA SER A 42 -3.67 11.06 -14.09
C SER A 42 -5.16 11.04 -13.79
N VAL A 43 -5.54 11.32 -12.55
CA VAL A 43 -6.94 11.42 -12.15
C VAL A 43 -7.12 12.56 -11.14
N ILE A 44 -8.22 13.30 -11.28
CA ILE A 44 -8.62 14.31 -10.31
C ILE A 44 -9.90 13.85 -9.64
N ILE A 45 -9.86 13.78 -8.32
CA ILE A 45 -10.92 13.26 -7.46
C ILE A 45 -11.38 14.40 -6.55
N LYS A 46 -12.68 14.68 -6.56
CA LYS A 46 -13.32 15.63 -5.66
C LYS A 46 -14.06 14.85 -4.56
N THR A 47 -13.69 15.13 -3.32
CA THR A 47 -14.38 14.66 -2.11
C THR A 47 -15.20 15.80 -1.52
N LYS A 48 -15.86 15.56 -0.37
CA LYS A 48 -16.58 16.61 0.37
C LYS A 48 -15.66 17.75 0.81
N LYS A 49 -14.41 17.45 1.19
CA LYS A 49 -13.47 18.46 1.75
C LYS A 49 -12.27 18.78 0.85
N PHE A 50 -11.92 17.90 -0.09
CA PHE A 50 -10.69 18.01 -0.84
C PHE A 50 -10.89 17.87 -2.34
N LYS A 51 -10.06 18.57 -3.10
CA LYS A 51 -9.76 18.23 -4.49
C LYS A 51 -8.38 17.58 -4.50
N ILE A 52 -8.26 16.41 -5.09
CA ILE A 52 -7.06 15.57 -5.06
C ILE A 52 -6.68 15.27 -6.50
N LYS A 53 -5.41 15.42 -6.85
CA LYS A 53 -4.84 14.98 -8.12
C LYS A 53 -3.81 13.90 -7.84
N ILE A 54 -3.93 12.80 -8.54
CA ILE A 54 -2.96 11.70 -8.50
C ILE A 54 -2.37 11.57 -9.89
N ASP A 55 -1.05 11.67 -10.00
CA ASP A 55 -0.31 11.58 -11.26
C ASP A 55 0.74 10.46 -11.17
N GLN A 56 0.73 9.53 -12.12
CA GLN A 56 1.82 8.58 -12.32
C GLN A 56 3.08 9.34 -12.78
N GLN A 57 4.18 9.10 -12.08
CA GLN A 57 5.48 9.67 -12.35
C GLN A 57 6.28 8.78 -13.31
N PRO A 58 7.36 9.28 -13.95
CA PRO A 58 8.17 8.50 -14.90
C PRO A 58 8.79 7.22 -14.32
N ASP A 59 9.04 7.18 -13.01
CA ASP A 59 9.55 6.00 -12.28
C ASP A 59 8.48 4.92 -12.06
N GLY A 60 7.21 5.22 -12.37
CA GLY A 60 6.06 4.34 -12.19
C GLY A 60 5.30 4.53 -10.88
N ASN A 61 5.87 5.28 -9.93
CA ASN A 61 5.20 5.66 -8.68
C ASN A 61 4.16 6.75 -8.93
N TYR A 62 3.46 7.15 -7.88
CA TYR A 62 2.39 8.15 -7.95
C TYR A 62 2.71 9.36 -7.08
N LEU A 63 2.25 10.52 -7.53
CA LEU A 63 2.31 11.80 -6.81
C LEU A 63 0.90 12.19 -6.38
N TYR A 64 0.69 12.34 -5.08
CA TYR A 64 -0.53 12.88 -4.50
C TYR A 64 -0.40 14.39 -4.33
N GLN A 65 -1.39 15.13 -4.80
CA GLN A 65 -1.53 16.56 -4.58
C GLN A 65 -2.94 16.87 -4.10
N ALA A 66 -3.08 17.68 -3.06
CA ALA A 66 -4.38 18.06 -2.54
C ALA A 66 -4.54 19.57 -2.35
N TRP A 67 -5.78 20.01 -2.52
CA TRP A 67 -6.28 21.35 -2.24
C TRP A 67 -7.56 21.22 -1.41
N GLY A 68 -8.01 22.34 -0.84
CA GLY A 68 -9.41 22.44 -0.40
C GLY A 68 -10.37 22.14 -1.55
N VAL A 69 -11.59 21.70 -1.25
CA VAL A 69 -12.61 21.24 -2.23
C VAL A 69 -12.84 22.19 -3.42
N ASN A 70 -12.71 23.50 -3.21
CA ASN A 70 -12.89 24.54 -4.23
C ASN A 70 -11.58 25.08 -4.81
N GLY A 71 -10.43 24.55 -4.38
CA GLY A 71 -9.11 24.95 -4.89
C GLY A 71 -8.93 24.59 -6.36
N LYS A 72 -8.08 25.35 -7.07
CA LYS A 72 -7.75 25.09 -8.48
C LYS A 72 -6.51 24.22 -8.56
N VAL A 73 -6.50 23.19 -9.41
CA VAL A 73 -5.31 22.33 -9.57
C VAL A 73 -4.12 23.05 -10.18
N THR A 74 -4.33 24.23 -10.78
CA THR A 74 -3.29 25.12 -11.29
C THR A 74 -2.67 26.02 -10.22
N SER A 75 -3.28 26.08 -9.02
CA SER A 75 -2.71 26.79 -7.87
C SER A 75 -1.80 25.89 -7.05
N LYS A 76 -0.98 26.48 -6.17
CA LYS A 76 -0.14 25.73 -5.24
C LYS A 76 -0.99 24.77 -4.37
N PRO A 77 -0.69 23.46 -4.35
CA PRO A 77 -1.38 22.51 -3.47
C PRO A 77 -1.07 22.78 -2.00
N SER A 78 -2.03 22.46 -1.13
CA SER A 78 -1.85 22.51 0.32
C SER A 78 -1.06 21.32 0.86
N MET A 79 -1.00 20.22 0.08
CA MET A 79 -0.26 19.01 0.44
C MET A 79 0.24 18.31 -0.81
N ILE A 80 1.48 17.84 -0.77
CA ILE A 80 2.11 17.00 -1.79
C ILE A 80 2.71 15.79 -1.07
N ILE A 81 2.46 14.58 -1.58
CA ILE A 81 3.07 13.35 -1.08
C ILE A 81 3.58 12.57 -2.30
N SER A 82 4.88 12.29 -2.31
CA SER A 82 5.55 11.56 -3.40
C SER A 82 5.67 10.07 -3.06
N ASN A 83 6.19 9.27 -4.00
CA ASN A 83 6.48 7.86 -3.81
C ASN A 83 5.27 7.02 -3.39
N GLY A 84 4.08 7.38 -3.89
CA GLY A 84 2.90 6.54 -3.69
C GLY A 84 2.94 5.31 -4.59
N GLU A 85 2.37 4.23 -4.09
CA GLU A 85 2.29 2.94 -4.79
C GLU A 85 0.85 2.63 -5.19
N LEU A 86 0.70 1.79 -6.22
CA LEU A 86 -0.58 1.22 -6.60
C LEU A 86 -0.64 -0.21 -6.06
N ILE A 87 -1.58 -0.47 -5.15
CA ILE A 87 -1.77 -1.78 -4.55
C ILE A 87 -3.01 -2.44 -5.16
N PRO A 88 -2.87 -3.56 -5.91
CA PRO A 88 -4.00 -4.33 -6.38
C PRO A 88 -4.80 -4.91 -5.21
N ASP A 89 -6.12 -4.89 -5.34
CA ASP A 89 -7.04 -5.50 -4.38
C ASP A 89 -7.88 -6.59 -5.07
N GLY A 90 -7.47 -7.85 -4.86
CA GLY A 90 -8.08 -9.01 -5.49
C GLY A 90 -7.90 -9.06 -7.02
N THR A 91 -8.68 -9.94 -7.66
CA THR A 91 -8.59 -10.22 -9.11
C THR A 91 -9.63 -9.48 -9.95
N GLY A 92 -10.64 -8.88 -9.31
CA GLY A 92 -11.76 -8.18 -9.96
C GLY A 92 -11.40 -6.81 -10.55
N GLY A 93 -10.15 -6.39 -10.44
CA GLY A 93 -9.72 -5.09 -10.90
C GLY A 93 -10.02 -3.96 -9.91
N ASN A 94 -10.04 -4.26 -8.60
CA ASN A 94 -9.93 -3.23 -7.58
C ASN A 94 -8.47 -2.93 -7.29
N TYR A 95 -8.22 -1.70 -6.86
CA TYR A 95 -6.92 -1.23 -6.44
C TYR A 95 -7.09 -0.02 -5.54
N TYR A 96 -6.03 0.35 -4.84
CA TYR A 96 -5.92 1.65 -4.21
C TYR A 96 -4.54 2.22 -4.45
N TYR A 97 -4.46 3.55 -4.45
CA TYR A 97 -3.19 4.24 -4.31
C TYR A 97 -2.88 4.37 -2.83
N GLU A 98 -1.65 4.05 -2.41
CA GLU A 98 -1.19 4.22 -1.04
C GLU A 98 -0.06 5.24 -0.97
N PHE A 99 -0.15 6.16 -0.02
CA PHE A 99 0.88 7.15 0.27
C PHE A 99 1.11 7.23 1.77
N SER A 100 2.34 7.47 2.19
CA SER A 100 2.69 7.70 3.60
C SER A 100 3.22 9.11 3.80
N ASN A 101 2.74 9.80 4.84
CA ASN A 101 3.22 11.13 5.19
C ASN A 101 3.07 11.37 6.70
N ASN A 102 4.18 11.67 7.39
CA ASN A 102 4.22 12.03 8.82
C ASN A 102 3.45 11.06 9.75
N GLY A 103 3.60 9.75 9.54
CA GLY A 103 2.93 8.73 10.36
C GLY A 103 1.45 8.51 10.02
N TYR A 104 0.95 9.09 8.93
CA TYR A 104 -0.38 8.79 8.38
C TYR A 104 -0.26 8.02 7.08
N THR A 105 -1.19 7.10 6.86
CA THR A 105 -1.37 6.38 5.60
C THR A 105 -2.60 6.92 4.89
N TYR A 106 -2.44 7.27 3.62
CA TYR A 106 -3.47 7.80 2.75
C TYR A 106 -3.76 6.76 1.68
N GLN A 107 -4.98 6.25 1.69
CA GLN A 107 -5.44 5.29 0.70
C GLN A 107 -6.55 5.89 -0.15
N ILE A 108 -6.38 5.84 -1.48
CA ILE A 108 -7.39 6.27 -2.44
C ILE A 108 -7.88 5.03 -3.15
N TRP A 109 -8.96 4.48 -2.61
CA TRP A 109 -9.60 3.27 -3.07
C TRP A 109 -10.35 3.52 -4.35
N ARG A 110 -10.11 2.69 -5.36
CA ARG A 110 -10.95 2.60 -6.54
C ARG A 110 -12.03 1.56 -6.28
N ASN A 111 -13.28 2.02 -6.27
CA ASN A 111 -14.44 1.17 -6.03
C ASN A 111 -14.99 0.64 -7.38
N TYR A 112 -14.36 -0.41 -7.94
CA TYR A 112 -14.93 -1.15 -9.07
C TYR A 112 -15.80 -2.31 -8.56
N LEU A 113 -16.84 -2.66 -9.33
CA LEU A 113 -17.67 -3.85 -9.08
C LEU A 113 -18.26 -3.90 -7.66
N THR A 114 -18.75 -2.77 -7.17
CA THR A 114 -19.44 -2.71 -5.89
C THR A 114 -20.84 -3.29 -6.01
N ASP A 115 -21.32 -3.91 -4.93
CA ASP A 115 -22.71 -4.39 -4.77
C ASP A 115 -23.77 -3.29 -4.91
N SER A 116 -23.37 -2.03 -4.75
CA SER A 116 -24.23 -0.86 -4.88
C SER A 116 -23.83 0.04 -6.04
N ALA A 117 -24.73 0.22 -7.02
CA ALA A 117 -24.57 1.18 -8.11
C ALA A 117 -24.49 2.65 -7.63
N LYS A 118 -24.83 2.93 -6.37
CA LYS A 118 -24.78 4.27 -5.77
C LYS A 118 -23.44 4.59 -5.12
N LYS A 119 -22.54 3.60 -4.98
CA LYS A 119 -21.24 3.81 -4.33
C LYS A 119 -20.39 4.75 -5.17
N ALA A 120 -19.75 5.70 -4.50
CA ALA A 120 -18.85 6.62 -5.19
C ALA A 120 -17.69 5.86 -5.84
N PRO A 121 -17.23 6.30 -7.02
CA PRO A 121 -16.18 5.61 -7.77
C PRO A 121 -14.83 5.56 -7.04
N TYR A 122 -14.61 6.45 -6.08
CA TYR A 122 -13.44 6.46 -5.23
C TYR A 122 -13.80 6.68 -3.76
N THR A 123 -12.92 6.28 -2.86
CA THR A 123 -12.97 6.63 -1.43
C THR A 123 -11.57 7.05 -0.96
N LEU A 124 -11.47 8.23 -0.34
CA LEU A 124 -10.30 8.63 0.43
C LEU A 124 -10.44 8.08 1.84
N MET A 125 -9.50 7.24 2.25
CA MET A 125 -9.31 6.84 3.63
C MET A 125 -7.95 7.32 4.14
N VAL A 126 -7.91 7.88 5.34
CA VAL A 126 -6.66 8.24 6.01
C VAL A 126 -6.65 7.62 7.39
N THR A 127 -5.59 6.88 7.71
CA THR A 127 -5.36 6.26 9.02
C THR A 127 -4.16 6.89 9.70
N ASP A 128 -4.21 7.00 11.03
CA ASP A 128 -3.06 7.41 11.83
C ASP A 128 -2.13 6.22 12.13
N GLN A 129 -1.01 6.49 12.79
CA GLN A 129 0.00 5.51 13.18
C GLN A 129 -0.52 4.36 14.08
N ASN A 130 -1.68 4.53 14.72
CA ASN A 130 -2.32 3.50 15.53
C ASN A 130 -3.36 2.69 14.74
N GLY A 131 -3.47 2.93 13.43
CA GLY A 131 -4.46 2.30 12.55
C GLY A 131 -5.86 2.91 12.66
N LYS A 132 -6.05 4.02 13.38
CA LYS A 132 -7.36 4.65 13.50
C LYS A 132 -7.67 5.47 12.25
N THR A 133 -8.82 5.21 11.63
CA THR A 133 -9.32 6.04 10.52
C THR A 133 -9.70 7.44 11.01
N VAL A 134 -9.04 8.46 10.48
CA VAL A 134 -9.27 9.89 10.77
C VAL A 134 -9.97 10.62 9.63
N VAL A 135 -9.95 10.05 8.41
CA VAL A 135 -10.71 10.54 7.26
C VAL A 135 -11.32 9.35 6.52
N ASN A 136 -12.59 9.45 6.17
CA ASN A 136 -13.27 8.56 5.24
C ASN A 136 -14.24 9.39 4.40
N GLN A 137 -13.98 9.54 3.10
CA GLN A 137 -14.79 10.38 2.22
C GLN A 137 -14.94 9.77 0.83
N ASP A 138 -16.17 9.75 0.35
CA ASP A 138 -16.50 9.47 -1.03
C ASP A 138 -15.85 10.49 -1.98
N GLY A 139 -15.42 10.00 -3.14
CA GLY A 139 -14.71 10.75 -4.16
C GLY A 139 -15.27 10.51 -5.56
N TYR A 140 -15.42 11.59 -6.32
CA TYR A 140 -15.90 11.57 -7.70
C TYR A 140 -14.85 12.13 -8.64
N VAL A 141 -14.70 11.50 -9.81
CA VAL A 141 -13.80 12.01 -10.84
C VAL A 141 -14.34 13.33 -11.37
N VAL A 142 -13.48 14.33 -11.49
CA VAL A 142 -13.80 15.60 -12.14
C VAL A 142 -12.86 15.82 -13.31
N LYS A 143 -13.37 16.44 -14.37
CA LYS A 143 -12.54 16.93 -15.47
C LYS A 143 -11.88 18.25 -15.05
N ASN A 144 -10.71 18.52 -15.61
CA ASN A 144 -10.12 19.85 -15.59
C ASN A 144 -10.95 20.82 -16.43
#